data_AF-A0A3D6EC99-F1
#
_entry.id   AF-A0A3D6EC99-F1
#
_cell.length_a   1.000
_cell.length_b   1.000
_cell.length_c   1.000
_cell.angle_alpha   90.00
_cell.angle_beta   90.00
_cell.angle_gamma   90.00
#
_symmetry.space_group_name_H-M   'P 1'
#
loop_
_entity.id
_entity.type
_entity.pdbx_description
1 polymer ?
#
loop_
_entity_poly.entity_id
_entity_poly.type
_entity_poly.pdbx_seq_one_letter_code
_entity_poly.pdbx_strand_id
1 'polypeptide(L)'
;SLYFKTATPVTSFTDYTEQIPGTAVAFKMVAIPGGTFKMGSTDKEPFHKADEAPVRNVTVSPFFMAEVEVTWDQYWAFYGQTMSEGRTPPETVYANNSNPDVDAISGPTPPFGFPDQGWGAGDRPAITMTHYAAETFCQWLSKQTGKKYRLPTEAEWEYAA
;
A
#
# COMPACT_ATOMS: atom_id res chain seq x y z
N SER A 1 5.67 16.69 20.11
CA SER A 1 5.14 15.91 18.98
C SER A 1 5.29 14.45 19.32
N LEU A 2 4.19 13.69 19.41
CA LEU A 2 4.19 12.26 19.76
C LEU A 2 4.52 11.35 18.55
N TYR A 3 4.99 11.96 17.45
CA TYR A 3 5.22 11.27 16.18
C TYR A 3 6.69 11.36 15.80
N PHE A 4 7.25 10.26 15.30
CA PHE A 4 8.63 10.27 14.80
C PHE A 4 8.74 11.24 13.62
N LYS A 5 9.76 12.11 13.68
CA LYS A 5 10.08 13.07 12.62
C LYS A 5 10.84 12.43 11.46
N THR A 6 11.38 11.24 11.68
CA THR A 6 12.30 10.54 10.78
C THR A 6 11.99 9.06 10.79
N ALA A 7 12.21 8.39 9.67
CA ALA A 7 11.95 6.97 9.50
C ALA A 7 12.85 6.08 10.39
N THR A 8 12.40 4.86 10.68
CA THR A 8 13.18 3.90 11.48
C THR A 8 14.43 3.45 10.71
N PRO A 9 15.67 3.56 11.22
CA PRO A 9 16.83 3.02 10.53
C PRO A 9 16.84 1.49 10.60
N VAL A 10 17.03 0.81 9.47
CA VAL A 10 17.21 -0.65 9.42
C VAL A 10 18.70 -0.95 9.43
N THR A 11 19.20 -1.47 10.56
CA THR A 11 20.63 -1.75 10.78
C THR A 11 20.98 -3.23 10.74
N SER A 12 19.98 -4.10 10.86
CA SER A 12 20.14 -5.56 10.81
C SER A 12 18.91 -6.22 10.21
N PHE A 13 19.05 -7.48 9.79
CA PHE A 13 17.96 -8.27 9.21
C PHE A 13 17.10 -8.89 10.32
N THR A 14 16.31 -8.05 10.97
CA THR A 14 15.36 -8.42 12.04
C THR A 14 14.06 -7.67 11.86
N ASP A 15 12.98 -8.22 12.40
CA ASP A 15 11.68 -7.54 12.46
C ASP A 15 11.84 -6.12 12.99
N TYR A 16 11.07 -5.20 12.42
CA TYR A 16 11.06 -3.81 12.86
C TYR A 16 9.67 -3.20 12.72
N THR A 17 9.43 -2.17 13.53
CA THR A 17 8.24 -1.34 13.41
C THR A 17 8.61 -0.08 12.64
N GLU A 18 7.89 0.16 11.55
CA GLU A 18 7.93 1.42 10.82
C GLU A 18 6.79 2.32 11.29
N GLN A 19 7.08 3.58 11.54
CA GLN A 19 6.05 4.60 11.74
C GLN A 19 6.03 5.51 10.52
N ILE A 20 4.85 5.72 9.93
CA ILE A 20 4.68 6.61 8.80
C ILE A 20 5.01 8.05 9.25
N PRO A 21 6.05 8.69 8.68
CA PRO A 21 6.46 10.03 9.09
C PRO A 21 5.31 11.03 9.04
N GLY A 22 5.21 11.86 10.08
CA GLY A 22 4.14 12.85 10.19
C GLY A 22 2.79 12.31 10.67
N THR A 23 2.69 11.02 11.03
CA THR A 23 1.44 10.42 11.53
C THR A 23 1.68 9.55 12.77
N ALA A 24 0.59 9.15 13.44
CA ALA A 24 0.61 8.17 14.55
C ALA A 24 0.68 6.72 14.08
N VAL A 25 0.54 6.48 12.77
CA VAL A 25 0.30 5.14 12.22
C VAL A 25 1.62 4.40 12.12
N ALA A 26 1.67 3.23 12.74
CA ALA A 26 2.82 2.34 12.71
C ALA A 26 2.40 0.95 12.26
N PHE A 27 3.33 0.25 11.60
CA PHE A 27 3.12 -1.10 11.10
C PHE A 27 4.39 -1.93 11.26
N LYS A 28 4.23 -3.25 11.40
CA LYS A 28 5.35 -4.17 11.58
C LYS A 28 5.76 -4.78 10.25
N MET A 29 7.07 -4.79 10.02
CA MET A 29 7.72 -5.49 8.92
C MET A 29 8.47 -6.68 9.50
N VAL A 30 8.18 -7.86 8.97
CA VAL A 30 8.78 -9.14 9.38
C VAL A 30 9.94 -9.46 8.46
N ALA A 31 11.07 -9.89 9.03
CA ALA A 31 12.25 -10.33 8.29
C ALA A 31 12.07 -11.79 7.84
N ILE A 32 11.84 -12.00 6.56
CA ILE A 32 11.61 -13.33 5.97
C ILE A 32 12.94 -13.87 5.41
N PRO A 33 13.56 -14.89 6.06
CA PRO A 33 14.82 -15.44 5.58
C PRO A 33 14.62 -16.03 4.18
N GLY A 34 15.60 -15.82 3.30
CA GLY A 34 15.56 -16.41 1.96
C GLY A 34 15.71 -17.93 2.02
N GLY A 35 15.19 -18.60 1.01
CA GLY A 35 15.23 -20.05 0.93
C GLY A 35 14.70 -20.58 -0.40
N THR A 36 14.73 -21.90 -0.52
CA THR A 36 14.14 -22.61 -1.66
C THR A 36 12.89 -23.36 -1.19
N PHE A 37 11.79 -23.21 -1.91
CA PHE A 37 10.54 -23.92 -1.65
C PHE A 37 9.95 -24.49 -2.94
N LYS A 38 8.98 -25.38 -2.79
CA LYS A 38 8.19 -25.90 -3.90
C LYS A 38 6.98 -25.00 -4.10
N MET A 39 6.97 -24.27 -5.21
CA MET A 39 5.87 -23.37 -5.58
C MET A 39 4.89 -24.07 -6.51
N GLY A 40 3.59 -23.85 -6.31
CA GLY A 40 2.49 -24.46 -7.07
C GLY A 40 1.84 -25.64 -6.35
N SER A 41 0.72 -26.12 -6.88
CA SER A 41 -0.08 -27.20 -6.28
C SER A 41 0.04 -28.50 -7.07
N THR A 42 -0.10 -29.63 -6.37
CA THR A 42 -0.15 -30.95 -7.03
C THR A 42 -1.57 -31.30 -7.49
N ASP A 43 -1.72 -32.15 -8.52
CA ASP A 43 -3.02 -32.62 -9.03
C ASP A 43 -3.92 -33.29 -7.98
N LYS A 44 -3.36 -33.63 -6.81
CA LYS A 44 -4.06 -34.28 -5.70
C LYS A 44 -4.64 -33.28 -4.69
N GLU A 45 -4.33 -32.00 -4.82
CA GLU A 45 -4.83 -30.97 -3.91
C GLU A 45 -6.26 -30.54 -4.28
N PRO A 46 -7.15 -30.35 -3.29
CA PRO A 46 -8.48 -29.82 -3.54
C PRO A 46 -8.40 -28.46 -4.22
N PHE A 47 -9.27 -28.23 -5.23
CA PHE A 47 -9.36 -26.97 -6.00
C PHE A 47 -8.14 -26.64 -6.87
N HIS A 48 -7.24 -27.59 -7.12
CA HIS A 48 -6.14 -27.44 -8.07
C HIS A 48 -6.63 -26.93 -9.43
N LYS A 49 -5.89 -25.96 -9.97
CA LYS A 49 -6.08 -25.45 -11.33
C LYS A 49 -4.85 -25.69 -12.19
N ALA A 50 -5.06 -25.83 -13.49
CA ALA A 50 -4.01 -26.16 -14.44
C ALA A 50 -2.89 -25.10 -14.52
N ASP A 51 -3.15 -23.85 -14.14
CA ASP A 51 -2.17 -22.76 -14.07
C ASP A 51 -1.32 -22.75 -12.79
N GLU A 52 -1.66 -23.60 -11.79
CA GLU A 52 -0.88 -23.79 -10.56
C GLU A 52 0.21 -24.88 -10.72
N ALA A 53 0.26 -25.54 -11.89
CA ALA A 53 1.25 -26.55 -12.25
C ALA A 53 2.26 -26.03 -13.30
N PRO A 54 3.47 -26.63 -13.41
CA PRO A 54 4.00 -27.69 -12.55
C PRO A 54 4.62 -27.14 -11.26
N VAL A 55 4.60 -27.97 -10.21
CA VAL A 55 5.36 -27.69 -8.99
C VAL A 55 6.84 -27.54 -9.32
N ARG A 56 7.42 -26.39 -9.01
CA ARG A 56 8.83 -26.07 -9.30
C ARG A 56 9.55 -25.56 -8.07
N ASN A 57 10.85 -25.84 -7.99
CA ASN A 57 11.70 -25.26 -6.96
C ASN A 57 11.96 -23.79 -7.28
N VAL A 58 11.51 -22.90 -6.40
CA VAL A 58 11.76 -21.45 -6.50
C VAL A 58 12.64 -21.03 -5.34
N THR A 59 13.65 -20.23 -5.63
CA THR A 59 14.54 -19.66 -4.61
C THR A 59 14.28 -18.17 -4.50
N VAL A 60 13.95 -17.72 -3.30
CA VAL A 60 13.74 -16.30 -2.98
C VAL A 60 14.89 -15.78 -2.12
N SER A 61 15.33 -14.56 -2.40
CA SER A 61 16.33 -13.88 -1.55
C SER A 61 15.67 -13.40 -0.25
N PRO A 62 16.42 -13.19 0.85
CA PRO A 62 15.84 -12.62 2.07
C PRO A 62 15.18 -11.26 1.81
N PHE A 63 14.02 -11.04 2.40
CA PHE A 63 13.23 -9.82 2.20
C PHE A 63 12.41 -9.48 3.45
N PHE A 64 11.75 -8.32 3.43
CA PHE A 64 10.80 -7.92 4.47
C PHE A 64 9.39 -7.90 3.90
N MET A 65 8.42 -8.39 4.67
CA MET A 65 6.99 -8.31 4.33
C MET A 65 6.22 -7.70 5.51
N ALA A 66 5.17 -6.94 5.22
CA ALA A 66 4.27 -6.46 6.27
C ALA A 66 3.60 -7.65 6.97
N GLU A 67 3.46 -7.58 8.29
CA GLU A 67 2.83 -8.66 9.08
C GLU A 67 1.35 -8.88 8.71
N VAL A 68 0.68 -7.81 8.30
CA VAL A 68 -0.73 -7.79 7.90
C VAL A 68 -0.92 -6.98 6.63
N GLU A 69 -2.07 -7.13 5.98
CA GLU A 69 -2.45 -6.29 4.86
C GLU A 69 -2.48 -4.80 5.25
N VAL A 70 -2.29 -3.94 4.24
CA VAL A 70 -2.34 -2.48 4.44
C VAL A 70 -3.69 -2.11 5.03
N THR A 71 -3.68 -1.44 6.19
CA THR A 71 -4.91 -1.06 6.89
C THR A 71 -5.50 0.24 6.35
N TRP A 72 -6.77 0.51 6.64
CA TRP A 72 -7.40 1.80 6.32
C TRP A 72 -6.64 2.97 6.93
N ASP A 73 -6.14 2.85 8.17
CA ASP A 73 -5.37 3.93 8.81
C ASP A 73 -4.07 4.25 8.05
N GLN A 74 -3.38 3.23 7.55
CA GLN A 74 -2.21 3.41 6.70
C GLN A 74 -2.58 4.07 5.37
N TYR A 75 -3.67 3.64 4.74
CA TYR A 75 -4.13 4.20 3.47
C TYR A 75 -4.62 5.66 3.62
N TRP A 76 -5.29 5.99 4.72
CA TRP A 76 -5.70 7.36 5.01
C TRP A 76 -4.52 8.28 5.31
N ALA A 77 -3.44 7.77 5.91
CA ALA A 77 -2.19 8.53 6.03
C ALA A 77 -1.60 8.88 4.65
N PHE A 78 -1.60 7.93 3.72
CA PHE A 78 -1.21 8.17 2.32
C PHE A 78 -2.11 9.22 1.66
N TYR A 79 -3.43 9.03 1.74
CA TYR A 79 -4.38 9.93 1.11
C TYR A 79 -4.28 11.35 1.69
N GLY A 80 -4.20 11.49 3.02
CA GLY A 80 -4.11 12.79 3.68
C GLY A 80 -2.84 13.58 3.32
N GLN A 81 -1.72 12.90 3.05
CA GLN A 81 -0.49 13.55 2.64
C GLN A 81 -0.43 13.88 1.14
N THR A 82 -1.11 13.10 0.29
CA THR A 82 -1.01 13.23 -1.17
C THR A 82 -2.22 13.88 -1.84
N MET A 83 -3.36 14.02 -1.14
CA MET A 83 -4.61 14.49 -1.75
C MET A 83 -4.53 15.91 -2.33
N SER A 84 -3.59 16.74 -1.87
CA SER A 84 -3.34 18.09 -2.39
C SER A 84 -2.24 18.15 -3.44
N GLU A 85 -1.45 17.08 -3.61
CA GLU A 85 -0.35 17.06 -4.59
C GLU A 85 -0.90 17.20 -6.00
N GLY A 86 -0.39 18.19 -6.75
CA GLY A 86 -0.78 18.45 -8.13
C GLY A 86 -2.18 19.06 -8.32
N ARG A 87 -2.93 19.32 -7.24
CA ARG A 87 -4.21 20.03 -7.33
C ARG A 87 -4.01 21.53 -7.30
N THR A 88 -4.82 22.24 -8.08
CA THR A 88 -4.90 23.70 -8.01
C THR A 88 -5.35 24.12 -6.61
N PRO A 89 -4.65 25.04 -5.93
CA PRO A 89 -5.03 25.52 -4.61
C PRO A 89 -6.48 26.04 -4.58
N PRO A 90 -7.22 25.85 -3.47
CA PRO A 90 -8.62 26.26 -3.37
C PRO A 90 -8.82 27.75 -3.71
N GLU A 91 -7.91 28.61 -3.25
CA GLU A 91 -7.89 30.05 -3.55
C GLU A 91 -7.91 30.36 -5.06
N THR A 92 -7.12 29.65 -5.86
CA THR A 92 -7.10 29.80 -7.31
C THR A 92 -8.37 29.25 -7.94
N VAL A 93 -8.90 28.14 -7.42
CA VAL A 93 -10.19 27.58 -7.87
C VAL A 93 -11.32 28.58 -7.61
N TYR A 94 -11.40 29.17 -6.41
CA TYR A 94 -12.41 30.17 -6.09
C TYR A 94 -12.31 31.42 -6.98
N ALA A 95 -11.09 31.90 -7.24
CA ALA A 95 -10.86 33.03 -8.15
C ALA A 95 -11.33 32.72 -9.58
N ASN A 96 -10.97 31.55 -10.11
CA ASN A 96 -11.38 31.11 -11.46
C ASN A 96 -12.90 30.93 -11.54
N ASN A 97 -13.52 30.37 -10.51
CA ASN A 97 -14.96 30.11 -10.47
C ASN A 97 -15.80 31.38 -10.30
N SER A 98 -15.18 32.49 -9.90
CA SER A 98 -15.85 33.79 -9.75
C SER A 98 -15.75 34.65 -11.01
N ASN A 99 -15.17 34.13 -12.10
CA ASN A 99 -15.03 34.84 -13.35
C ASN A 99 -16.40 34.93 -14.08
N PRO A 100 -16.96 36.13 -14.30
CA PRO A 100 -18.26 36.30 -14.93
C PRO A 100 -18.29 35.90 -16.42
N ASP A 101 -17.11 35.75 -17.05
CA ASP A 101 -16.98 35.38 -18.46
C ASP A 101 -16.97 33.85 -18.69
N VAL A 102 -17.11 33.04 -17.62
CA VAL A 102 -17.15 31.57 -17.68
C VAL A 102 -18.59 31.08 -17.53
N ASP A 103 -19.06 30.29 -18.49
CA ASP A 103 -20.42 29.76 -18.54
C ASP A 103 -20.56 28.38 -17.86
N ALA A 104 -19.47 27.62 -17.70
CA ALA A 104 -19.45 26.35 -16.98
C ALA A 104 -18.07 25.99 -16.41
N ILE A 105 -18.07 25.31 -15.26
CA ILE A 105 -16.88 24.71 -14.65
C ILE A 105 -17.12 23.20 -14.54
N SER A 106 -16.28 22.40 -15.19
CA SER A 106 -16.30 20.94 -15.04
C SER A 106 -15.35 20.50 -13.92
N GLY A 107 -15.72 19.43 -13.23
CA GLY A 107 -14.93 18.86 -12.15
C GLY A 107 -15.11 17.35 -12.07
N PRO A 108 -14.16 16.64 -11.42
CA PRO A 108 -14.31 15.22 -11.20
C PRO A 108 -15.56 14.93 -10.37
N THR A 109 -16.31 13.90 -10.76
CA THR A 109 -17.43 13.40 -9.96
C THR A 109 -16.92 13.03 -8.57
N PRO A 110 -17.57 13.47 -7.48
CA PRO A 110 -17.24 13.03 -6.14
C PRO A 110 -17.23 11.50 -6.06
N PRO A 111 -16.35 10.90 -5.24
CA PRO A 111 -16.32 9.45 -5.07
C PRO A 111 -17.71 8.92 -4.70
N PHE A 112 -18.17 7.87 -5.40
CA PHE A 112 -19.46 7.27 -5.13
C PHE A 112 -19.35 6.35 -3.92
N GLY A 113 -19.90 6.79 -2.79
CA GLY A 113 -19.93 6.01 -1.53
C GLY A 113 -18.61 6.00 -0.76
N PHE A 114 -18.66 5.44 0.44
CA PHE A 114 -17.46 5.20 1.24
C PHE A 114 -16.72 3.97 0.70
N PRO A 115 -15.39 4.04 0.57
CA PRO A 115 -14.63 2.97 -0.09
C PRO A 115 -14.49 1.72 0.81
N ASP A 116 -14.86 1.81 2.09
CA ASP A 116 -14.94 0.66 3.00
C ASP A 116 -16.15 -0.25 2.74
N GLN A 117 -17.07 0.14 1.84
CA GLN A 117 -18.26 -0.63 1.47
C GLN A 117 -19.12 -1.07 2.68
N GLY A 118 -19.08 -0.33 3.79
CA GLY A 118 -19.78 -0.69 5.03
C GLY A 118 -19.13 -1.81 5.84
N TRP A 119 -17.94 -2.30 5.46
CA TRP A 119 -17.15 -3.27 6.23
C TRP A 119 -16.36 -2.62 7.36
N GLY A 120 -16.31 -1.28 7.43
CA GLY A 120 -15.61 -0.51 8.45
C GLY A 120 -14.15 -0.18 8.10
N ALA A 121 -13.63 0.83 8.79
CA ALA A 121 -12.28 1.36 8.63
C ALA A 121 -11.35 1.02 9.83
N GLY A 122 -10.26 1.75 10.01
CA GLY A 122 -9.29 1.57 11.09
C GLY A 122 -8.19 0.55 10.75
N ASP A 123 -7.98 -0.40 11.67
CA ASP A 123 -7.00 -1.49 11.52
C ASP A 123 -7.45 -2.60 10.55
N ARG A 124 -8.62 -2.45 9.92
CA ARG A 124 -9.11 -3.39 8.91
C ARG A 124 -8.36 -3.21 7.58
N PRO A 125 -8.22 -4.28 6.76
CA PRO A 125 -7.60 -4.18 5.45
C PRO A 125 -8.28 -3.12 4.58
N ALA A 126 -7.47 -2.27 3.96
CA ALA A 126 -7.92 -1.33 2.95
C ALA A 126 -8.35 -2.10 1.70
N ILE A 127 -9.63 -2.04 1.38
CA ILE A 127 -10.23 -2.69 0.21
C ILE A 127 -10.53 -1.66 -0.89
N THR A 128 -11.00 -2.13 -2.05
CA THR A 128 -11.36 -1.30 -3.23
C THR A 128 -10.19 -0.60 -3.93
N MET A 129 -8.97 -1.05 -3.68
CA MET A 129 -7.78 -0.51 -4.32
C MET A 129 -7.46 -1.28 -5.60
N THR A 130 -7.11 -0.53 -6.65
CA THR A 130 -6.52 -1.12 -7.85
C THR A 130 -5.07 -1.50 -7.60
N HIS A 131 -4.52 -2.39 -8.41
CA HIS A 131 -3.09 -2.71 -8.38
C HIS A 131 -2.21 -1.45 -8.50
N TYR A 132 -2.57 -0.53 -9.39
CA TYR A 132 -1.88 0.74 -9.57
C TYR A 132 -1.91 1.63 -8.32
N ALA A 133 -3.03 1.66 -7.59
CA ALA A 133 -3.12 2.38 -6.33
C ALA A 133 -2.19 1.77 -5.27
N ALA A 134 -2.09 0.44 -5.21
CA ALA A 134 -1.21 -0.26 -4.29
C ALA A 134 0.29 -0.03 -4.63
N GLU A 135 0.66 0.00 -5.91
CA GLU A 135 2.01 0.40 -6.35
C GLU A 135 2.32 1.85 -5.98
N THR A 136 1.37 2.76 -6.21
CA THR A 136 1.55 4.19 -5.88
C THR A 136 1.73 4.40 -4.38
N PHE A 137 0.97 3.66 -3.56
CA PHE A 137 1.15 3.64 -2.10
C PHE A 137 2.58 3.20 -1.74
N CYS A 138 3.10 2.12 -2.33
CA CYS A 138 4.47 1.66 -2.10
C CYS A 138 5.52 2.72 -2.50
N GLN A 139 5.31 3.40 -3.64
CA GLN A 139 6.20 4.46 -4.11
C GLN A 139 6.19 5.66 -3.16
N TRP A 140 5.02 6.08 -2.69
CA TRP A 140 4.89 7.14 -1.69
C TRP A 140 5.58 6.75 -0.38
N LEU A 141 5.33 5.55 0.14
CA LEU A 141 5.92 5.08 1.39
C LEU A 141 7.44 5.03 1.30
N SER A 142 7.96 4.63 0.13
CA SER A 142 9.39 4.69 -0.17
C SER A 142 9.96 6.11 -0.11
N LYS A 143 9.24 7.08 -0.68
CA LYS A 143 9.63 8.50 -0.62
C LYS A 143 9.61 9.05 0.81
N GLN A 144 8.60 8.69 1.60
CA GLN A 144 8.46 9.16 2.99
C GLN A 144 9.57 8.61 3.90
N THR A 145 9.88 7.33 3.74
CA THR A 145 10.76 6.60 4.67
C THR A 145 12.23 6.55 4.22
N GLY A 146 12.50 6.83 2.94
CA GLY A 146 13.80 6.62 2.30
C GLY A 146 14.15 5.15 2.06
N LYS A 147 13.25 4.20 2.37
CA LYS A 147 13.42 2.78 2.10
C LYS A 147 12.77 2.39 0.78
N LYS A 148 13.02 1.17 0.30
CA LYS A 148 12.40 0.65 -0.93
C LYS A 148 11.24 -0.30 -0.57
N TYR A 149 10.02 0.21 -0.68
CA TYR A 149 8.79 -0.57 -0.59
C TYR A 149 8.27 -0.91 -1.98
N ARG A 150 7.65 -2.09 -2.12
CA ARG A 150 7.02 -2.59 -3.34
C ARG A 150 6.00 -3.66 -2.99
N LEU A 151 5.19 -4.04 -3.96
CA LEU A 151 4.39 -5.26 -3.86
C LEU A 151 5.30 -6.50 -3.85
N PRO A 152 4.93 -7.55 -3.10
CA PRO A 152 5.61 -8.82 -3.18
C PRO A 152 5.41 -9.43 -4.57
N THR A 153 6.39 -10.20 -5.03
CA THR A 153 6.16 -11.10 -6.16
C THR A 153 5.24 -12.24 -5.73
N GLU A 154 4.59 -12.90 -6.69
CA GLU A 154 3.77 -14.09 -6.41
C GLU A 154 4.56 -15.16 -5.62
N ALA A 155 5.82 -15.41 -6.00
CA ALA A 155 6.68 -16.36 -5.30
C ALA A 155 7.03 -15.94 -3.86
N GLU A 156 7.23 -14.63 -3.61
CA GLU A 156 7.45 -14.13 -2.25
C GLU A 156 6.18 -14.21 -1.41
N TRP A 157 5.02 -13.99 -2.03
CA TRP A 157 3.73 -14.08 -1.37
C TRP A 157 3.42 -15.52 -0.96
N GLU A 158 3.61 -16.49 -1.86
CA GLU A 158 3.41 -17.91 -1.55
C GLU A 158 4.47 -18.45 -0.56
N TYR A 159 5.71 -17.93 -0.60
CA TYR A 159 6.75 -18.33 0.35
C TYR A 159 6.48 -17.86 1.79
N ALA A 160 5.78 -16.73 1.95
CA ALA A 160 5.50 -16.14 3.25
C ALA A 160 4.16 -16.56 3.87
N ALA A 161 3.27 -17.17 3.07
CA ALA A 161 1.95 -17.67 3.49
C ALA A 161 2.04 -18.95 4.34
#